data_AF-A0AAC9YTS8-F1
#
_entry.id   AF-A0AAC9YTS8-F1
#
_cell.length_a   1.000
_cell.length_b   1.000
_cell.length_c   1.000
_cell.angle_alpha   90.00
_cell.angle_beta   90.00
_cell.angle_gamma   90.00
#
_symmetry.space_group_name_H-M   'P 1'
#
loop_
_entity.id
_entity.type
_entity.pdbx_description
1 polymer ?
#
loop_
_entity_poly.entity_id
_entity_poly.type
_entity_poly.pdbx_seq_one_letter_code
_entity_poly.pdbx_strand_id
1 'polypeptide(L)'
;MMIPKDYDSNSVTMTANNLLLLMANDLAEYIDKEMTRKQGVQWLATLKETNYAYRDFNLKDPAALLKDLARNGSSQIRQALNSRIERGFLKNYYDDINVLLGERNVWIHRQVQETTAELLDLVTTIVRVATPLGLGLLAECTAVKDSILKPLEDTISEVIMVPIPQPEAEKIAEIPAKIEEVPEVSPTPDIQISLSEIVEISANDSFEVGDAVTDRLLSHSYVLHLNGEIRNRATDEVLTEANPQSAEKLGALLIVRKPSGGRLRITEEGYLCAFFGDKWGYLATVNASEWFPDHLTNSTTKTEKGR
;
A
#
# COMPACT_ATOMS: atom_id res chain seq x y z
N MET A 1 -13.59 19.93 9.14
CA MET A 1 -14.62 19.25 8.33
C MET A 1 -14.98 17.99 9.11
N MET A 2 -16.19 17.84 9.64
CA MET A 2 -16.54 16.62 10.37
C MET A 2 -16.84 15.50 9.37
N ILE A 3 -16.11 14.39 9.47
CA ILE A 3 -16.51 13.15 8.82
C ILE A 3 -17.79 12.67 9.53
N PRO A 4 -18.85 12.29 8.79
CA PRO A 4 -20.04 11.70 9.39
C PRO A 4 -19.65 10.55 10.33
N LYS A 5 -20.17 10.58 11.56
CA LYS A 5 -19.88 9.56 12.58
C LYS A 5 -20.56 8.22 12.31
N ASP A 6 -21.60 8.25 11.48
CA ASP A 6 -22.34 7.07 11.06
C ASP A 6 -21.94 6.77 9.61
N TYR A 7 -21.08 5.78 9.44
CA TYR A 7 -20.70 5.26 8.12
C TYR A 7 -21.94 4.74 7.39
N ASP A 8 -22.28 5.34 6.26
CA ASP A 8 -23.16 4.71 5.26
C ASP A 8 -22.28 4.10 4.17
N SER A 9 -22.51 2.83 3.85
CA SER A 9 -21.90 2.13 2.71
C SER A 9 -22.02 2.89 1.37
N ASN A 10 -23.01 3.77 1.23
CA ASN A 10 -23.16 4.65 0.07
C ASN A 10 -22.17 5.84 0.04
N SER A 11 -21.32 6.00 1.06
CA SER A 11 -20.44 7.16 1.24
C SER A 11 -18.94 6.85 1.15
N VAL A 12 -18.55 5.63 0.74
CA VAL A 12 -17.14 5.17 0.71
C VAL A 12 -16.22 6.18 0.02
N THR A 13 -16.54 6.58 -1.21
CA THR A 13 -15.74 7.53 -1.99
C THR A 13 -15.70 8.93 -1.39
N MET A 14 -16.80 9.39 -0.80
CA MET A 14 -16.83 10.68 -0.09
C MET A 14 -15.94 10.64 1.14
N THR A 15 -16.00 9.56 1.91
CA THR A 15 -15.19 9.35 3.12
C THR A 15 -13.71 9.28 2.76
N ALA A 16 -13.34 8.50 1.75
CA ALA A 16 -11.97 8.40 1.25
C ALA A 16 -11.41 9.77 0.83
N ASN A 17 -12.15 10.52 0.01
CA ASN A 17 -11.72 11.85 -0.44
C ASN A 17 -11.61 12.86 0.70
N ASN A 18 -12.53 12.83 1.66
CA ASN A 18 -12.46 13.68 2.85
C ASN A 18 -11.25 13.35 3.72
N LEU A 19 -10.94 12.06 3.93
CA LEU A 19 -9.75 11.62 4.66
C LEU A 19 -8.46 12.07 3.97
N LEU A 20 -8.37 11.93 2.65
CA LEU A 20 -7.21 12.39 1.87
C LEU A 20 -7.02 13.91 1.97
N LEU A 21 -8.10 14.69 1.94
CA LEU A 21 -8.05 16.13 2.10
C LEU A 21 -7.64 16.54 3.52
N LEU A 22 -8.22 15.91 4.54
CA LEU A 22 -7.86 16.14 5.94
C LEU A 22 -6.40 15.79 6.20
N MET A 23 -5.93 14.65 5.68
CA MET A 23 -4.53 14.24 5.79
C MET A 23 -3.61 15.30 5.23
N ALA A 24 -3.88 15.79 4.02
CA ALA A 24 -3.04 16.77 3.37
C ALA A 24 -3.03 18.11 4.10
N ASN A 25 -4.19 18.54 4.64
CA ASN A 25 -4.28 19.76 5.44
C ASN A 25 -3.46 19.64 6.73
N ASP A 26 -3.66 18.57 7.50
CA ASP A 26 -2.92 18.33 8.74
C ASP A 26 -1.41 18.25 8.50
N LEU A 27 -1.00 17.57 7.43
CA LEU A 27 0.42 17.47 7.06
C LEU A 27 0.99 18.82 6.61
N ALA A 28 0.23 19.59 5.83
CA ALA A 28 0.62 20.94 5.41
C ALA A 28 0.79 21.87 6.62
N GLU A 29 -0.17 21.85 7.56
CA GLU A 29 -0.11 22.62 8.80
C GLU A 29 1.07 22.20 9.68
N TYR A 30 1.32 20.90 9.79
CA TYR A 30 2.48 20.37 10.50
C TYR A 30 3.79 20.90 9.92
N ILE A 31 3.95 20.80 8.59
CA ILE A 31 5.15 21.26 7.88
C ILE A 31 5.31 22.77 8.03
N ASP A 32 4.25 23.54 7.82
CA ASP A 32 4.29 24.99 7.93
C ASP A 32 4.70 25.44 9.34
N LYS A 33 4.16 24.78 10.38
CA LYS A 33 4.52 25.03 11.77
C LYS A 33 6.01 24.76 12.04
N GLU A 34 6.51 23.59 11.64
CA GLU A 34 7.91 23.22 11.86
C GLU A 34 8.89 24.06 11.04
N MET A 35 8.56 24.36 9.79
CA MET A 35 9.38 25.19 8.92
C MET A 35 9.37 26.65 9.40
N THR A 36 8.22 27.19 9.80
CA THR A 36 8.13 28.52 10.43
C THR A 36 9.00 28.61 11.68
N ARG A 37 9.01 27.57 12.51
CA ARG A 37 9.86 27.51 13.70
C ARG A 37 11.36 27.51 13.36
N LYS A 38 11.76 26.85 12.25
CA LYS A 38 13.17 26.68 11.86
C LYS A 38 13.71 27.85 11.00
N GLN A 39 12.87 28.43 10.15
CA GLN A 39 13.28 29.35 9.07
C GLN A 39 12.48 30.67 9.07
N GLY A 40 11.52 30.83 9.98
CA GLY A 40 10.68 32.01 10.09
C GLY A 40 9.42 31.96 9.21
N VAL A 41 8.50 32.90 9.44
CA VAL A 41 7.15 32.93 8.81
C VAL A 41 7.22 33.03 7.27
N GLN A 42 8.30 33.58 6.72
CA GLN A 42 8.49 33.75 5.28
C GLN A 42 9.25 32.58 4.62
N TRP A 43 9.40 31.44 5.32
CA TRP A 43 10.18 30.30 4.82
C TRP A 43 9.71 29.84 3.44
N LEU A 44 8.40 29.77 3.20
CA LEU A 44 7.86 29.29 1.93
C LEU A 44 8.13 30.29 0.80
N ALA A 45 7.91 31.59 1.04
CA ALA A 45 8.24 32.62 0.07
C ALA A 45 9.73 32.59 -0.30
N THR A 46 10.59 32.49 0.72
CA THR A 46 12.05 32.39 0.54
C THR A 46 12.42 31.14 -0.26
N LEU A 47 11.81 29.98 0.02
CA LEU A 47 12.04 28.75 -0.72
C LEU A 47 11.64 28.88 -2.21
N LYS A 48 10.51 29.54 -2.49
CA LYS A 48 10.03 29.78 -3.87
C LYS A 48 10.94 30.71 -4.67
N GLU A 49 11.53 31.70 -4.01
CA GLU A 49 12.45 32.66 -4.63
C GLU A 49 13.83 32.03 -4.89
N THR A 50 14.31 31.20 -3.95
CA THR A 50 15.66 30.62 -3.99
C THR A 50 15.74 29.31 -4.76
N ASN A 51 14.62 28.61 -4.95
CA ASN A 51 14.58 27.32 -5.63
C ASN A 51 13.46 27.28 -6.68
N TYR A 52 13.85 27.29 -7.96
CA TYR A 52 12.93 27.26 -9.10
C TYR A 52 11.98 26.05 -9.07
N ALA A 53 12.37 24.91 -8.50
CA ALA A 53 11.51 23.73 -8.39
C ALA A 53 10.27 23.96 -7.50
N TYR A 54 10.31 25.00 -6.66
CA TYR A 54 9.23 25.35 -5.74
C TYR A 54 8.42 26.58 -6.19
N ARG A 55 8.76 27.24 -7.31
CA ARG A 55 8.14 28.51 -7.72
C ARG A 55 6.60 28.48 -7.67
N ASP A 56 6.03 27.41 -8.22
CA ASP A 56 4.57 27.19 -8.29
C ASP A 56 4.07 26.18 -7.25
N PHE A 57 4.92 25.78 -6.29
CA PHE A 57 4.56 24.80 -5.27
C PHE A 57 3.47 25.34 -4.35
N ASN A 58 2.38 24.58 -4.20
CA ASN A 58 1.33 24.89 -3.26
C ASN A 58 1.32 23.86 -2.14
N LEU A 59 1.72 24.27 -0.93
CA LEU A 59 1.73 23.40 0.24
C LEU A 59 0.33 22.85 0.58
N LYS A 60 -0.73 23.59 0.21
CA LYS A 60 -2.13 23.18 0.44
C LYS A 60 -2.72 22.31 -0.67
N ASP A 61 -2.00 22.08 -1.76
CA ASP A 61 -2.43 21.10 -2.77
C ASP A 61 -1.95 19.70 -2.35
N PRO A 62 -2.86 18.75 -2.05
CA PRO A 62 -2.49 17.39 -1.66
C PRO A 62 -1.57 16.70 -2.67
N ALA A 63 -1.80 16.90 -3.97
CA ALA A 63 -1.01 16.26 -5.00
C ALA A 63 0.41 16.83 -5.04
N ALA A 64 0.55 18.16 -5.06
CA ALA A 64 1.85 18.82 -5.02
C ALA A 64 2.65 18.45 -3.76
N LEU A 65 2.00 18.50 -2.59
CA LEU A 65 2.62 18.19 -1.29
C LEU A 65 3.17 16.75 -1.26
N LEU A 66 2.31 15.76 -1.56
CA LEU A 66 2.71 14.36 -1.53
C LEU A 66 3.75 14.03 -2.61
N LYS A 67 3.62 14.59 -3.82
CA LYS A 67 4.63 14.45 -4.89
C LYS A 67 5.98 15.00 -4.45
N ASP A 68 6.04 16.18 -3.83
CA ASP A 68 7.31 16.72 -3.37
C ASP A 68 7.91 15.84 -2.28
N LEU A 69 7.13 15.48 -1.26
CA LEU A 69 7.58 14.61 -0.18
C LEU A 69 7.98 13.21 -0.64
N ALA A 70 7.44 12.69 -1.74
CA ALA A 70 7.84 11.39 -2.30
C ALA A 70 9.19 11.43 -3.04
N ARG A 71 9.73 12.60 -3.40
CA ARG A 71 11.02 12.72 -4.11
C ARG A 71 12.17 12.22 -3.24
N ASN A 72 12.93 11.23 -3.73
CA ASN A 72 14.06 10.54 -3.07
C ASN A 72 15.13 11.47 -2.46
N GLY A 73 14.85 12.06 -1.30
CA GLY A 73 15.79 12.88 -0.53
C GLY A 73 15.96 14.32 -1.01
N SER A 74 15.48 14.70 -2.20
CA SER A 74 15.67 16.05 -2.75
C SER A 74 14.65 17.09 -2.25
N SER A 75 13.63 16.65 -1.52
CA SER A 75 12.61 17.55 -0.99
C SER A 75 13.14 18.40 0.15
N GLN A 76 13.05 19.72 -0.01
CA GLN A 76 13.47 20.72 0.96
C GLN A 76 12.52 20.80 2.16
N ILE A 77 11.32 20.22 2.07
CA ILE A 77 10.33 20.23 3.17
C ILE A 77 10.37 18.94 4.01
N ARG A 78 11.04 17.88 3.56
CA ARG A 78 11.28 16.65 4.37
C ARG A 78 11.97 16.93 5.70
N GLN A 79 12.79 17.98 5.77
CA GLN A 79 13.45 18.38 7.02
C GLN A 79 12.46 18.74 8.15
N ALA A 80 11.23 19.12 7.82
CA ALA A 80 10.17 19.33 8.81
C ALA A 80 9.78 18.01 9.50
N LEU A 81 9.75 16.91 8.74
CA LEU A 81 9.29 15.60 9.21
C LEU A 81 10.41 14.79 9.88
N ASN A 82 11.64 14.90 9.36
CA ASN A 82 12.79 14.10 9.80
C ASN A 82 13.08 14.18 11.31
N SER A 83 12.69 15.26 12.00
CA SER A 83 12.89 15.39 13.44
C SER A 83 11.97 14.51 14.29
N ARG A 84 10.90 13.94 13.73
CA ARG A 84 9.98 13.03 14.43
C ARG A 84 10.15 11.57 14.07
N ILE A 85 10.81 11.30 12.96
CA ILE A 85 10.99 9.95 12.45
C ILE A 85 12.39 9.50 12.83
N GLU A 86 12.47 8.37 13.52
CA GLU A 86 13.75 7.78 13.85
C GLU A 86 14.54 7.46 12.57
N ARG A 87 15.85 7.73 12.59
CA ARG A 87 16.71 7.68 11.39
C ARG A 87 16.64 6.35 10.64
N GLY A 88 16.56 5.23 11.37
CA GLY A 88 16.44 3.89 10.78
C GLY A 88 15.13 3.66 10.01
N PHE A 89 14.10 4.45 10.28
CA PHE A 89 12.76 4.30 9.70
C PHE A 89 12.43 5.35 8.64
N LEU A 90 13.34 6.29 8.34
CA LEU A 90 13.09 7.35 7.35
C LEU A 90 12.74 6.81 5.96
N LYS A 91 13.44 5.76 5.52
CA LYS A 91 13.15 5.12 4.22
C LYS A 91 11.72 4.60 4.18
N ASN A 92 11.36 3.77 5.16
CA ASN A 92 10.02 3.17 5.24
C ASN A 92 8.92 4.24 5.34
N TYR A 93 9.16 5.30 6.10
CA TYR A 93 8.22 6.42 6.21
C TYR A 93 7.97 7.12 4.86
N TYR A 94 9.03 7.38 4.10
CA TYR A 94 8.88 8.02 2.78
C TYR A 94 8.34 7.05 1.71
N ASP A 95 8.59 5.75 1.88
CA ASP A 95 7.92 4.72 1.09
C ASP A 95 6.41 4.74 1.37
N ASP A 96 5.97 4.87 2.63
CA ASP A 96 4.55 5.02 3.00
C ASP A 96 3.92 6.32 2.44
N ILE A 97 4.65 7.44 2.42
CA ILE A 97 4.21 8.68 1.74
C ILE A 97 3.99 8.43 0.23
N ASN A 98 4.90 7.69 -0.41
CA ASN A 98 4.79 7.36 -1.83
C ASN A 98 3.60 6.41 -2.09
N VAL A 99 3.34 5.46 -1.19
CA VAL A 99 2.14 4.62 -1.24
C VAL A 99 0.88 5.48 -1.10
N LEU A 100 0.86 6.43 -0.17
CA LEU A 100 -0.29 7.32 0.02
C LEU A 100 -0.55 8.21 -1.20
N LEU A 101 0.50 8.68 -1.88
CA LEU A 101 0.37 9.39 -3.16
C LEU A 101 -0.31 8.50 -4.22
N GLY A 102 0.12 7.23 -4.32
CA GLY A 102 -0.48 6.25 -5.22
C GLY A 102 -1.96 5.99 -4.92
N GLU A 103 -2.31 5.88 -3.64
CA GLU A 103 -3.70 5.73 -3.19
C GLU A 103 -4.54 6.94 -3.54
N ARG A 104 -4.04 8.15 -3.25
CA ARG A 104 -4.73 9.38 -3.62
C ARG A 104 -5.07 9.40 -5.10
N ASN A 105 -4.15 8.96 -5.96
CA ASN A 105 -4.38 8.95 -7.40
C ASN A 105 -5.46 7.95 -7.81
N VAL A 106 -5.47 6.73 -7.30
CA VAL A 106 -6.51 5.74 -7.68
C VAL A 106 -7.89 6.12 -7.17
N TRP A 107 -7.99 6.73 -5.99
CA TRP A 107 -9.26 7.23 -5.44
C TRP A 107 -9.79 8.42 -6.24
N ILE A 108 -8.94 9.41 -6.53
CA ILE A 108 -9.36 10.62 -7.27
C ILE A 108 -9.69 10.31 -8.74
N HIS A 109 -8.96 9.39 -9.36
CA HIS A 109 -9.20 8.96 -10.75
C HIS A 109 -10.19 7.79 -10.88
N ARG A 110 -10.79 7.34 -9.77
CA ARG A 110 -11.77 6.23 -9.72
C ARG A 110 -11.26 4.93 -10.36
N GLN A 111 -9.97 4.65 -10.20
CA GLN A 111 -9.32 3.43 -10.69
C GLN A 111 -9.44 2.26 -9.70
N VAL A 112 -9.89 2.54 -8.46
CA VAL A 112 -10.12 1.54 -7.41
C VAL A 112 -11.60 1.20 -7.29
N GLN A 113 -11.92 0.01 -6.76
CA GLN A 113 -13.30 -0.34 -6.41
C GLN A 113 -13.76 0.39 -5.14
N GLU A 114 -15.00 0.87 -5.13
CA GLU A 114 -15.55 1.65 -4.02
C GLU A 114 -16.07 0.72 -2.91
N THR A 115 -15.17 0.01 -2.23
CA THR A 115 -15.51 -0.98 -1.19
C THR A 115 -15.03 -0.57 0.20
N THR A 116 -15.63 -1.15 1.24
CA THR A 116 -15.18 -1.01 2.65
C THR A 116 -13.74 -1.47 2.83
N ALA A 117 -13.35 -2.57 2.17
CA ALA A 117 -12.00 -3.12 2.26
C ALA A 117 -10.96 -2.14 1.72
N GLU A 118 -11.25 -1.49 0.58
CA GLU A 118 -10.39 -0.46 0.01
C GLU A 118 -10.30 0.79 0.89
N LEU A 119 -11.43 1.21 1.47
CA LEU A 119 -11.44 2.31 2.41
C LEU A 119 -10.60 1.99 3.65
N LEU A 120 -10.70 0.78 4.18
CA LEU A 120 -9.89 0.33 5.32
C LEU A 120 -8.40 0.30 4.97
N ASP A 121 -8.05 -0.12 3.75
CA ASP A 121 -6.67 -0.14 3.28
C ASP A 121 -6.08 1.29 3.15
N LEU A 122 -6.87 2.22 2.63
CA LEU A 122 -6.54 3.65 2.61
C LEU A 122 -6.35 4.19 4.04
N VAL A 123 -7.30 3.95 4.95
CA VAL A 123 -7.24 4.38 6.36
C VAL A 123 -5.97 3.86 7.02
N THR A 124 -5.63 2.58 6.81
CA THR A 124 -4.43 1.97 7.38
C THR A 124 -3.16 2.65 6.85
N THR A 125 -3.12 2.99 5.56
CA THR A 125 -2.01 3.73 4.96
C THR A 125 -1.88 5.14 5.55
N ILE A 126 -3.00 5.85 5.70
CA ILE A 126 -3.02 7.19 6.32
C ILE A 126 -2.51 7.13 7.76
N VAL A 127 -2.95 6.14 8.55
CA VAL A 127 -2.52 5.97 9.95
C VAL A 127 -1.01 5.78 10.04
N ARG A 128 -0.39 4.94 9.19
CA ARG A 128 1.08 4.75 9.19
C ARG A 128 1.84 6.06 8.96
N VAL A 129 1.34 6.94 8.10
CA VAL A 129 1.94 8.26 7.83
C VAL A 129 1.69 9.27 8.96
N ALA A 130 0.48 9.26 9.52
CA ALA A 130 0.01 10.24 10.49
C ALA A 130 0.53 10.00 11.91
N THR A 131 0.69 8.73 12.33
CA THR A 131 1.09 8.37 13.70
C THR A 131 2.44 8.95 14.11
N PRO A 132 3.53 8.83 13.33
CA PRO A 132 4.84 9.37 13.73
C PRO A 132 4.84 10.88 13.93
N LEU A 133 3.95 11.60 13.25
CA LEU A 133 3.85 13.06 13.34
C LEU A 133 2.83 13.53 14.39
N GLY A 134 1.96 12.63 14.88
CA GLY A 134 0.87 12.96 15.80
C GLY A 134 -0.16 13.89 15.15
N LEU A 135 -0.55 13.62 13.91
CA LEU A 135 -1.54 14.44 13.18
C LEU A 135 -2.95 14.32 13.80
N GLY A 136 -3.76 15.36 13.66
CA GLY A 136 -5.10 15.45 14.25
C GLY A 136 -6.08 14.43 13.70
N LEU A 137 -6.01 14.14 12.39
CA LEU A 137 -6.90 13.23 11.67
C LEU A 137 -6.91 11.78 12.18
N LEU A 138 -6.00 11.41 13.09
CA LEU A 138 -5.95 10.08 13.67
C LEU A 138 -7.27 9.72 14.39
N ALA A 139 -7.97 10.70 14.96
CA ALA A 139 -9.27 10.49 15.57
C ALA A 139 -10.32 10.07 14.53
N GLU A 140 -10.35 10.75 13.39
CA GLU A 140 -11.21 10.47 12.25
C GLU A 140 -10.91 9.10 11.62
N CYS A 141 -9.63 8.76 11.44
CA CYS A 141 -9.21 7.44 10.97
C CYS A 141 -9.67 6.32 11.90
N THR A 142 -9.57 6.53 13.22
CA THR A 142 -10.02 5.56 14.23
C THR A 142 -11.53 5.39 14.16
N ALA A 143 -12.29 6.48 14.09
CA ALA A 143 -13.75 6.42 13.98
C ALA A 143 -14.23 5.66 12.73
N VAL A 144 -13.59 5.89 11.58
CA VAL A 144 -13.91 5.16 10.33
C VAL A 144 -13.56 3.68 10.47
N LYS A 145 -12.37 3.36 11.00
CA LYS A 145 -11.94 1.97 11.23
C LYS A 145 -12.93 1.24 12.15
N ASP A 146 -13.29 1.82 13.28
CA ASP A 146 -14.24 1.24 14.23
C ASP A 146 -15.61 1.03 13.59
N SER A 147 -16.07 1.99 12.78
CA SER A 147 -17.37 1.89 12.12
C SER A 147 -17.41 0.81 11.03
N ILE A 148 -16.28 0.52 10.39
CA ILE A 148 -16.16 -0.58 9.42
C ILE A 148 -16.10 -1.91 10.15
N LEU A 149 -15.35 -2.02 11.26
CA LEU A 149 -15.08 -3.29 11.93
C LEU A 149 -16.18 -3.75 12.91
N LYS A 150 -16.84 -2.83 13.63
CA LYS A 150 -17.89 -3.18 14.62
C LYS A 150 -19.00 -4.09 14.05
N PRO A 151 -19.57 -3.82 12.86
CA PRO A 151 -20.59 -4.70 12.29
C PRO A 151 -20.10 -6.13 12.02
N LEU A 152 -18.79 -6.35 11.78
CA LEU A 152 -18.24 -7.69 11.58
C LEU A 152 -18.13 -8.46 12.91
N GLU A 153 -17.80 -7.78 14.01
CA GLU A 153 -17.69 -8.40 15.34
C GLU A 153 -19.06 -8.81 15.91
N ASP A 154 -20.08 -8.00 15.69
CA ASP A 154 -21.46 -8.30 16.10
C ASP A 154 -22.04 -9.49 15.31
N THR A 155 -21.71 -9.60 14.03
CA THR A 155 -22.14 -10.73 13.17
C THR A 155 -21.49 -12.05 13.61
N ILE A 156 -20.24 -12.04 14.07
CA ILE A 156 -19.58 -13.25 14.61
C ILE A 156 -20.17 -13.62 15.98
N SER A 157 -20.53 -12.62 16.79
CA SER A 157 -21.12 -12.84 18.12
C SER A 157 -22.54 -13.42 18.07
N GLU A 158 -23.36 -13.07 17.07
CA GLU A 158 -24.70 -13.63 16.89
C GLU A 158 -24.71 -15.09 16.41
N VAL A 159 -23.67 -15.56 15.71
CA VAL A 159 -23.58 -16.94 15.20
C VAL A 159 -23.18 -17.96 16.29
N ILE A 160 -22.59 -17.50 17.40
CA ILE A 160 -22.11 -18.38 18.50
C ILE A 160 -23.21 -18.71 19.54
N MET A 161 -24.46 -18.27 19.34
CA MET A 161 -25.59 -18.64 20.22
C MET A 161 -26.30 -19.97 19.87
N VAL A 162 -25.64 -20.91 19.20
CA VAL A 162 -26.10 -22.31 19.21
C VAL A 162 -25.46 -23.00 20.43
N PRO A 163 -26.23 -23.57 21.39
CA PRO A 163 -25.65 -24.18 22.58
C PRO A 163 -24.83 -25.41 22.19
N ILE A 164 -23.50 -25.30 22.24
CA ILE A 164 -22.60 -26.44 22.18
C ILE A 164 -22.67 -27.13 23.56
N PRO A 165 -22.96 -28.44 23.65
CA PRO A 165 -22.89 -29.16 24.92
C PRO A 165 -21.46 -29.09 25.46
N GLN A 166 -21.31 -28.63 26.71
CA GLN A 166 -20.02 -28.56 27.38
C GLN A 166 -19.41 -29.97 27.50
N PRO A 167 -18.18 -30.20 27.02
CA PRO A 167 -17.40 -31.35 27.43
C PRO A 167 -16.73 -31.08 28.78
N GLU A 168 -16.81 -32.08 29.65
CA GLU A 168 -16.19 -32.10 30.97
C GLU A 168 -14.67 -31.89 30.90
N ALA A 169 -14.16 -31.18 31.90
CA ALA A 169 -12.75 -30.83 32.02
C ALA A 169 -11.87 -32.07 32.25
N GLU A 170 -10.98 -32.37 31.30
CA GLU A 170 -9.83 -33.23 31.53
C GLU A 170 -8.52 -32.44 31.57
N LYS A 171 -7.68 -32.85 32.53
CA LYS A 171 -6.50 -32.17 33.04
C LYS A 171 -5.42 -31.95 31.99
N ILE A 172 -4.88 -30.74 31.98
CA ILE A 172 -3.65 -30.36 31.28
C ILE A 172 -2.48 -31.11 31.94
N ALA A 173 -1.80 -31.95 31.17
CA ALA A 173 -0.49 -32.51 31.51
C ALA A 173 0.61 -31.56 31.01
N GLU A 174 1.53 -31.23 31.91
CA GLU A 174 2.71 -30.40 31.68
C GLU A 174 3.63 -31.01 30.61
N ILE A 175 4.09 -30.20 29.66
CA ILE A 175 5.20 -30.53 28.75
C ILE A 175 6.38 -29.59 29.07
N PRO A 176 7.58 -30.10 29.35
CA PRO A 176 8.71 -29.30 29.83
C PRO A 176 9.39 -28.51 28.71
N ALA A 177 9.88 -27.33 29.09
CA ALA A 177 10.74 -26.47 28.30
C ALA A 177 12.02 -27.20 27.86
N LYS A 178 12.27 -27.23 26.54
CA LYS A 178 13.61 -27.45 26.00
C LYS A 178 13.86 -26.44 24.88
N ILE A 179 14.75 -25.51 25.21
CA ILE A 179 15.38 -24.56 24.30
C ILE A 179 16.37 -25.37 23.46
N GLU A 180 16.21 -25.39 22.14
CA GLU A 180 17.25 -25.85 21.21
C GLU A 180 17.72 -24.65 20.40
N GLU A 181 19.05 -24.53 20.34
CA GLU A 181 19.81 -23.39 19.85
C GLU A 181 19.62 -23.16 18.34
N VAL A 182 19.51 -21.89 17.97
CA VAL A 182 19.50 -21.38 16.60
C VAL A 182 20.90 -21.56 16.00
N PRO A 183 21.08 -22.24 14.85
CA PRO A 183 22.31 -22.08 14.08
C PRO A 183 22.22 -20.80 13.25
N GLU A 184 23.09 -19.87 13.58
CA GLU A 184 23.43 -18.67 12.83
C GLU A 184 24.02 -19.07 11.46
N VAL A 185 23.29 -18.79 10.36
CA VAL A 185 23.85 -18.85 9.00
C VAL A 185 23.32 -17.69 8.15
N SER A 186 24.15 -16.66 8.02
CA SER A 186 24.29 -15.88 6.77
C SER A 186 25.40 -16.55 5.95
N PRO A 187 25.33 -16.66 4.61
CA PRO A 187 25.13 -15.50 3.73
C PRO A 187 24.07 -15.69 2.63
N THR A 188 23.65 -14.53 2.12
CA THR A 188 22.91 -14.25 0.87
C THR A 188 23.05 -15.32 -0.23
N PRO A 189 21.93 -15.83 -0.81
CA PRO A 189 22.01 -16.45 -2.12
C PRO A 189 22.18 -15.37 -3.18
N ASP A 190 23.31 -15.40 -3.89
CA ASP A 190 23.44 -14.80 -5.20
C ASP A 190 22.39 -15.44 -6.11
N ILE A 191 21.27 -14.74 -6.33
CA ILE A 191 20.26 -15.13 -7.32
C ILE A 191 20.86 -14.87 -8.70
N GLN A 192 21.61 -15.83 -9.23
CA GLN A 192 22.01 -15.88 -10.63
C GLN A 192 20.86 -16.46 -11.46
N ILE A 193 19.77 -15.70 -11.62
CA ILE A 193 18.78 -16.00 -12.64
C ILE A 193 19.30 -15.42 -13.96
N SER A 194 19.43 -16.29 -14.97
CA SER A 194 19.85 -15.87 -16.30
C SER A 194 18.81 -14.94 -16.90
N LEU A 195 19.25 -13.78 -17.44
CA LEU A 195 18.41 -12.79 -18.13
C LEU A 195 17.53 -13.42 -19.24
N SER A 196 17.92 -14.57 -19.78
CA SER A 196 17.15 -15.33 -20.77
C SER A 196 15.87 -15.95 -20.22
N GLU A 197 15.82 -16.40 -18.96
CA GLU A 197 14.59 -16.95 -18.35
C GLU A 197 13.60 -15.86 -17.95
N ILE A 198 14.09 -14.64 -17.69
CA ILE A 198 13.30 -13.43 -17.41
C ILE A 198 12.52 -12.96 -18.65
N VAL A 199 13.05 -13.23 -19.85
CA VAL A 199 12.46 -12.81 -21.13
C VAL A 199 11.32 -13.73 -21.58
N GLU A 200 11.31 -15.00 -21.20
CA GLU A 200 10.23 -15.93 -21.59
C GLU A 200 8.89 -15.59 -20.90
N ILE A 201 8.91 -15.08 -19.66
CA ILE A 201 7.69 -14.67 -18.94
C ILE A 201 7.05 -13.42 -19.60
N SER A 202 7.81 -12.64 -20.37
CA SER A 202 7.37 -11.36 -20.95
C SER A 202 7.12 -11.38 -22.46
N ALA A 203 7.21 -12.54 -23.10
CA ALA A 203 7.26 -12.62 -24.55
C ALA A 203 5.93 -12.25 -25.26
N ASN A 204 4.85 -11.96 -24.51
CA ASN A 204 3.54 -11.66 -25.07
C ASN A 204 2.91 -10.34 -24.60
N ASP A 205 3.67 -9.47 -23.93
CA ASP A 205 3.08 -8.25 -23.37
C ASP A 205 3.22 -7.06 -24.32
N SER A 206 2.09 -6.45 -24.69
CA SER A 206 2.05 -5.22 -25.50
C SER A 206 2.50 -3.97 -24.73
N PHE A 207 2.92 -4.11 -23.47
CA PHE A 207 3.25 -3.02 -22.56
C PHE A 207 4.71 -3.10 -22.11
N GLU A 208 5.37 -1.95 -22.08
CA GLU A 208 6.69 -1.79 -21.44
C GLU A 208 6.54 -1.56 -19.94
N VAL A 209 7.59 -1.92 -19.17
CA VAL A 209 7.61 -1.69 -17.72
C VAL A 209 7.47 -0.20 -17.42
N GLY A 210 6.47 0.15 -16.61
CA GLY A 210 6.14 1.54 -16.28
C GLY A 210 5.12 2.21 -17.20
N ASP A 211 4.64 1.54 -18.26
CA ASP A 211 3.54 2.03 -19.08
C ASP A 211 2.28 2.24 -18.25
N ALA A 212 1.55 3.32 -18.54
CA ALA A 212 0.40 3.70 -17.73
C ALA A 212 -0.71 2.65 -17.87
N VAL A 213 -1.15 2.09 -16.73
CA VAL A 213 -2.34 1.23 -16.71
C VAL A 213 -3.56 2.08 -16.39
N THR A 214 -4.48 2.13 -17.34
CA THR A 214 -5.74 2.90 -17.21
C THR A 214 -6.91 2.04 -16.76
N ASP A 215 -6.78 0.72 -16.90
CA ASP A 215 -7.76 -0.27 -16.50
C ASP A 215 -8.06 -0.22 -15.01
N ARG A 216 -9.24 -0.72 -14.65
CA ARG A 216 -9.69 -0.76 -13.26
C ARG A 216 -8.83 -1.77 -12.47
N LEU A 217 -8.35 -1.33 -11.31
CA LEU A 217 -7.62 -2.19 -10.38
C LEU A 217 -8.61 -2.98 -9.53
N LEU A 218 -8.32 -4.26 -9.35
CA LEU A 218 -9.03 -5.13 -8.42
C LEU A 218 -8.81 -4.68 -6.98
N SER A 219 -9.72 -5.10 -6.10
CA SER A 219 -9.73 -4.75 -4.69
C SER A 219 -8.57 -5.38 -3.89
N HIS A 220 -7.86 -6.33 -4.48
CA HIS A 220 -6.70 -6.94 -3.84
C HIS A 220 -5.48 -6.01 -3.89
N SER A 221 -4.66 -6.07 -2.85
CA SER A 221 -3.54 -5.16 -2.59
C SER A 221 -2.38 -5.98 -2.03
N TYR A 222 -1.19 -5.84 -2.59
CA TYR A 222 -0.05 -6.68 -2.24
C TYR A 222 1.21 -5.85 -1.97
N VAL A 223 2.21 -6.44 -1.31
CA VAL A 223 3.55 -5.87 -1.13
C VAL A 223 4.57 -6.79 -1.77
N LEU A 224 5.43 -6.20 -2.61
CA LEU A 224 6.69 -6.80 -3.05
C LEU A 224 7.79 -6.40 -2.06
N HIS A 225 8.30 -7.38 -1.33
CA HIS A 225 9.46 -7.23 -0.47
C HIS A 225 10.76 -7.31 -1.28
N LEU A 226 11.84 -6.73 -0.74
CA LEU A 226 13.14 -6.64 -1.43
C LEU A 226 13.79 -8.00 -1.73
N ASN A 227 13.37 -9.05 -1.04
CA ASN A 227 13.78 -10.44 -1.29
C ASN A 227 12.94 -11.12 -2.39
N GLY A 228 11.98 -10.43 -3.00
CA GLY A 228 11.07 -11.00 -4.00
C GLY A 228 9.83 -11.66 -3.40
N GLU A 229 9.67 -11.69 -2.08
CA GLU A 229 8.44 -12.18 -1.45
C GLU A 229 7.26 -11.26 -1.79
N ILE A 230 6.13 -11.85 -2.18
CA ILE A 230 4.89 -11.14 -2.48
C ILE A 230 3.86 -11.52 -1.42
N ARG A 231 3.32 -10.51 -0.73
CA ARG A 231 2.42 -10.70 0.41
C ARG A 231 1.11 -9.98 0.20
N ASN A 232 0.00 -10.65 0.45
CA ASN A 232 -1.33 -10.05 0.47
C ASN A 232 -1.46 -9.14 1.70
N ARG A 233 -1.84 -7.88 1.49
CA ARG A 233 -1.93 -6.89 2.57
C ARG A 233 -3.13 -7.07 3.49
N ALA A 234 -4.19 -7.71 2.99
CA ALA A 234 -5.41 -7.91 3.76
C ALA A 234 -5.32 -9.15 4.67
N THR A 235 -4.72 -10.24 4.17
CA THR A 235 -4.67 -11.54 4.86
C THR A 235 -3.31 -11.89 5.43
N ASP A 236 -2.26 -11.12 5.09
CA ASP A 236 -0.86 -11.42 5.41
C ASP A 236 -0.31 -12.71 4.76
N GLU A 237 -1.11 -13.35 3.90
CA GLU A 237 -0.75 -14.56 3.15
C GLU A 237 0.38 -14.28 2.15
N VAL A 238 1.34 -15.20 2.06
CA VAL A 238 2.49 -15.09 1.17
C VAL A 238 2.30 -15.93 -0.08
N LEU A 239 2.66 -15.39 -1.25
CA LEU A 239 2.48 -16.09 -2.53
C LEU A 239 3.27 -17.40 -2.60
N THR A 240 4.42 -17.51 -1.93
CA THR A 240 5.19 -18.76 -1.88
C THR A 240 4.47 -19.88 -1.14
N GLU A 241 3.56 -19.56 -0.23
CA GLU A 241 2.71 -20.51 0.47
C GLU A 241 1.47 -20.86 -0.37
N ALA A 242 0.84 -19.84 -0.95
CA ALA A 242 -0.37 -19.99 -1.75
C ALA A 242 -0.13 -20.64 -3.13
N ASN A 243 1.01 -20.34 -3.76
CA ASN A 243 1.39 -20.80 -5.10
C ASN A 243 2.93 -20.95 -5.24
N PRO A 244 3.52 -22.00 -4.65
CA PRO A 244 4.98 -22.18 -4.62
C PRO A 244 5.61 -22.35 -6.01
N GLN A 245 4.84 -22.78 -7.02
CA GLN A 245 5.38 -23.13 -8.33
C GLN A 245 5.77 -21.91 -9.17
N SER A 246 5.04 -20.80 -9.05
CA SER A 246 5.29 -19.55 -9.77
C SER A 246 5.99 -18.48 -8.94
N ALA A 247 5.84 -18.54 -7.60
CA ALA A 247 6.20 -17.44 -6.71
C ALA A 247 7.66 -17.00 -6.79
N GLU A 248 8.62 -17.94 -6.82
CA GLU A 248 10.05 -17.62 -6.83
C GLU A 248 10.45 -16.90 -8.13
N LYS A 249 10.04 -17.44 -9.28
CA LYS A 249 10.33 -16.87 -10.60
C LYS A 249 9.69 -15.49 -10.77
N LEU A 250 8.43 -15.37 -10.34
CA LEU A 250 7.69 -14.12 -10.42
C LEU A 250 8.29 -13.08 -9.47
N GLY A 251 8.58 -13.44 -8.23
CA GLY A 251 9.22 -12.56 -7.25
C GLY A 251 10.55 -11.99 -7.75
N ALA A 252 11.40 -12.84 -8.33
CA ALA A 252 12.65 -12.42 -8.94
C ALA A 252 12.45 -11.47 -10.13
N LEU A 253 11.52 -11.79 -11.03
CA LEU A 253 11.17 -10.94 -12.17
C LEU A 253 10.75 -9.54 -11.69
N LEU A 254 9.86 -9.48 -10.70
CA LEU A 254 9.35 -8.22 -10.18
C LEU A 254 10.41 -7.41 -9.45
N ILE A 255 11.35 -8.05 -8.74
CA ILE A 255 12.48 -7.33 -8.13
C ILE A 255 13.38 -6.71 -9.20
N VAL A 256 13.66 -7.42 -10.29
CA VAL A 256 14.45 -6.85 -11.39
C VAL A 256 13.74 -5.63 -12.00
N ARG A 257 12.42 -5.68 -12.15
CA ARG A 257 11.61 -4.60 -12.74
C ARG A 257 11.28 -3.46 -11.76
N LYS A 258 11.21 -3.76 -10.46
CA LYS A 258 10.91 -2.83 -9.37
C LYS A 258 11.87 -3.07 -8.19
N PRO A 259 13.15 -2.67 -8.29
CA PRO A 259 14.17 -2.98 -7.29
C PRO A 259 13.90 -2.38 -5.90
N SER A 260 13.06 -1.34 -5.84
CA SER A 260 12.64 -0.75 -4.57
C SER A 260 11.62 -1.59 -3.80
N GLY A 261 11.09 -2.65 -4.42
CA GLY A 261 9.86 -3.29 -3.98
C GLY A 261 8.69 -2.29 -3.98
N GLY A 262 7.73 -2.55 -3.10
CA GLY A 262 6.61 -1.65 -2.80
C GLY A 262 5.25 -2.26 -3.11
N ARG A 263 4.24 -1.40 -3.15
CA ARG A 263 2.85 -1.84 -3.32
C ARG A 263 2.59 -2.31 -4.75
N LEU A 264 1.90 -3.43 -4.85
CA LEU A 264 1.38 -3.98 -6.09
C LEU A 264 -0.15 -3.95 -6.10
N ARG A 265 -0.70 -3.77 -7.29
CA ARG A 265 -2.13 -3.89 -7.61
C ARG A 265 -2.26 -4.71 -8.89
N ILE A 266 -3.44 -5.26 -9.14
CA ILE A 266 -3.66 -6.10 -10.31
C ILE A 266 -4.99 -5.77 -10.98
N THR A 267 -5.08 -5.91 -12.30
CA THR A 267 -6.33 -5.75 -13.07
C THR A 267 -7.05 -7.09 -13.25
N GLU A 268 -8.30 -7.07 -13.73
CA GLU A 268 -9.04 -8.29 -14.10
C GLU A 268 -8.34 -9.12 -15.18
N GLU A 269 -7.60 -8.46 -16.08
CA GLU A 269 -6.85 -9.11 -17.17
C GLU A 269 -5.47 -9.63 -16.72
N GLY A 270 -5.15 -9.54 -15.42
CA GLY A 270 -3.90 -10.06 -14.87
C GLY A 270 -2.71 -9.10 -15.00
N TYR A 271 -2.93 -7.83 -15.34
CA TYR A 271 -1.84 -6.85 -15.38
C TYR A 271 -1.44 -6.47 -13.96
N LEU A 272 -0.25 -6.90 -13.57
CA LEU A 272 0.35 -6.53 -12.30
C LEU A 272 0.99 -5.15 -12.44
N CYS A 273 0.68 -4.28 -11.49
CA CYS A 273 1.00 -2.86 -11.53
C CYS A 273 1.73 -2.44 -10.25
N ALA A 274 2.67 -1.51 -10.37
CA ALA A 274 3.25 -0.79 -9.24
C ALA A 274 3.19 0.71 -9.45
N PHE A 275 3.39 1.46 -8.37
CA PHE A 275 3.43 2.92 -8.47
C PHE A 275 4.82 3.42 -8.93
N PHE A 276 4.83 4.14 -10.05
CA PHE A 276 6.00 4.73 -10.67
C PHE A 276 5.87 6.26 -10.72
N GLY A 277 6.50 6.94 -9.76
CA GLY A 277 6.57 8.40 -9.71
C GLY A 277 5.22 9.07 -9.44
N ASP A 278 4.36 9.10 -10.45
CA ASP A 278 3.04 9.73 -10.39
C ASP A 278 1.90 8.90 -10.98
N LYS A 279 2.16 7.67 -11.44
CA LYS A 279 1.16 6.80 -12.05
C LYS A 279 1.30 5.35 -11.62
N TRP A 280 0.20 4.61 -11.71
CA TRP A 280 0.25 3.15 -11.69
C TRP A 280 0.73 2.66 -13.05
N GLY A 281 1.87 1.98 -13.03
CA GLY A 281 2.55 1.50 -14.21
C GLY A 281 2.60 -0.01 -14.25
N TYR A 282 2.60 -0.55 -15.47
CA TYR A 282 2.68 -1.97 -15.76
C TYR A 282 4.00 -2.56 -15.23
N LEU A 283 3.95 -3.76 -14.66
CA LEU A 283 5.12 -4.53 -14.24
C LEU A 283 5.22 -5.85 -14.98
N ALA A 284 4.15 -6.64 -15.01
CA ALA A 284 4.14 -7.99 -15.58
C ALA A 284 2.68 -8.42 -15.80
N THR A 285 2.49 -9.45 -16.61
CA THR A 285 1.19 -10.11 -16.76
C THR A 285 1.26 -11.45 -16.03
N VAL A 286 0.22 -11.77 -15.26
CA VAL A 286 0.12 -13.04 -14.55
C VAL A 286 -1.26 -13.63 -14.77
N ASN A 287 -1.33 -14.94 -14.91
CA ASN A 287 -2.60 -15.65 -15.01
C ASN A 287 -3.06 -16.14 -13.63
N ALA A 288 -4.32 -16.56 -13.51
CA ALA A 288 -4.86 -17.05 -12.24
C ALA A 288 -4.10 -18.27 -11.69
N SER A 289 -3.50 -19.12 -12.56
CA SER A 289 -2.67 -20.24 -12.14
C SER A 289 -1.31 -19.85 -11.59
N GLU A 290 -0.87 -18.60 -11.78
CA GLU A 290 0.44 -18.09 -11.36
C GLU A 290 0.35 -17.13 -10.16
N TRP A 291 -0.88 -16.82 -9.73
CA TRP A 291 -1.17 -15.83 -8.70
C TRP A 291 -1.84 -16.45 -7.47
N PHE A 292 -2.30 -15.60 -6.54
CA PHE A 292 -3.09 -16.03 -5.39
C PHE A 292 -4.41 -16.68 -5.88
N PRO A 293 -4.81 -17.83 -5.30
CA PRO A 293 -6.06 -18.50 -5.64
C PRO A 293 -7.27 -17.57 -5.54
N ASP A 294 -8.21 -17.70 -6.47
CA ASP A 294 -9.48 -16.97 -6.52
C ASP A 294 -9.39 -15.43 -6.63
N HIS A 295 -8.18 -14.86 -6.78
CA HIS A 295 -7.99 -13.42 -6.93
C HIS A 295 -8.06 -12.94 -8.39
N LEU A 296 -7.98 -13.87 -9.35
CA LEU A 296 -8.12 -13.62 -10.78
C LEU A 296 -9.11 -14.63 -11.36
N THR A 297 -9.93 -14.18 -12.31
CA THR A 297 -10.77 -15.09 -13.09
C THR A 297 -9.94 -15.71 -14.21
N ASN A 298 -10.10 -17.01 -14.45
CA ASN A 298 -9.48 -17.66 -15.61
C ASN A 298 -10.06 -17.06 -16.88
N SER A 299 -9.33 -16.17 -17.55
CA SER A 299 -9.72 -15.59 -18.84
C SER A 299 -9.47 -16.55 -20.00
N THR A 300 -9.89 -17.82 -19.89
CA THR A 300 -10.06 -18.66 -21.08
C THR A 300 -11.34 -18.26 -21.80
N THR A 301 -11.23 -17.29 -22.71
CA THR A 301 -11.79 -17.24 -24.09
C THR A 301 -12.03 -15.79 -24.54
N LYS A 302 -11.04 -15.17 -25.19
CA LYS A 302 -11.35 -14.33 -26.36
C LYS A 302 -11.25 -15.25 -27.57
N THR A 303 -12.38 -15.86 -27.92
CA THR A 303 -12.53 -16.57 -29.19
C THR A 303 -12.21 -15.58 -30.30
N GLU A 304 -11.20 -15.91 -31.09
CA GLU A 304 -11.08 -15.40 -32.46
C GLU A 304 -12.45 -15.55 -33.14
N LYS A 305 -13.12 -14.44 -33.40
CA LYS A 305 -14.00 -14.36 -34.57
C LYS A 305 -13.32 -13.47 -35.58
N GLY A 306 -12.48 -14.12 -36.36
CA GLY A 306 -12.16 -13.66 -37.70
C GLY A 306 -13.37 -13.77 -38.62
N ARG A 307 -13.31 -12.92 -39.66
CA ARG A 307 -14.21 -12.69 -40.80
C ARG A 307 -15.39 -11.76 -40.56
#